data_AF-A0A2E7VH53-F1
#
_entry.id   AF-A0A2E7VH53-F1
#
_cell.length_a   1.000
_cell.length_b   1.000
_cell.length_c   1.000
_cell.angle_alpha   90.00
_cell.angle_beta   90.00
_cell.angle_gamma   90.00
#
_symmetry.space_group_name_H-M   'P 1'
#
loop_
_entity.id
_entity.type
_entity.pdbx_description
1 polymer ?
#
loop_
_entity_poly.entity_id
_entity_poly.type
_entity_poly.pdbx_seq_one_letter_code
_entity_poly.pdbx_strand_id
1 'polypeptide(L)'
;MEWAAYLVLASVLLFACVFIVHVRKRRDEAALQEEVEQDFKEEFACDESGELTEEGMEDMLDWLDEQDSAERMEGIEEVEGSDKPLSPSS
;
A
#
# COMPACT_ATOMS: atom_id res chain seq x y z
N MET A 1 20.93 31.89 30.22
CA MET A 1 19.98 30.82 30.60
C MET A 1 18.73 30.82 29.72
N GLU A 2 18.32 31.96 29.15
CA GLU A 2 17.13 32.06 28.29
C GLU A 2 17.25 31.25 26.99
N TRP A 3 18.44 31.18 26.38
CA TRP A 3 18.70 30.35 25.20
C TRP A 3 18.45 28.86 25.42
N ALA A 4 18.70 28.35 26.63
CA ALA A 4 18.43 26.95 26.96
C ALA A 4 16.91 26.68 27.03
N ALA A 5 16.12 27.64 27.52
CA ALA A 5 14.66 27.54 27.52
C ALA A 5 14.10 27.52 26.09
N TYR A 6 14.64 28.34 25.18
CA TYR A 6 14.25 28.32 23.77
C TYR A 6 14.60 26.98 23.09
N LEU A 7 15.76 26.40 23.38
CA LEU A 7 16.15 25.09 22.83
C LEU A 7 15.24 23.97 23.33
N VAL A 8 14.84 23.99 24.60
CA VAL A 8 13.90 23.01 25.17
C VAL A 8 12.50 23.18 24.58
N LEU A 9 12.02 24.41 24.40
CA LEU A 9 10.73 24.65 23.75
C LEU A 9 10.73 24.20 22.29
N ALA A 10 11.81 24.49 21.56
CA ALA A 10 11.96 24.05 20.17
C ALA A 10 12.00 22.53 20.05
N SER A 11 12.69 21.81 20.95
CA SER A 11 12.76 20.35 20.91
C SER A 11 11.41 19.70 21.21
N VAL A 12 10.64 20.23 22.17
CA VAL A 12 9.29 19.75 22.48
C VAL A 12 8.34 19.97 21.30
N LEU A 13 8.42 21.14 20.66
CA LEU A 13 7.64 21.45 19.45
C LEU A 13 7.96 20.50 18.31
N LEU A 14 9.24 20.26 18.03
CA LEU A 14 9.67 19.32 16.99
C LEU A 14 9.21 17.89 17.29
N PHE A 15 9.34 17.45 18.55
CA PHE A 15 8.87 16.13 18.97
C PHE A 15 7.34 16.00 18.78
N ALA A 16 6.57 17.01 19.16
CA ALA A 16 5.12 17.03 18.95
C ALA A 16 4.76 16.98 17.46
N CYS A 17 5.44 17.75 16.60
CA CYS A 17 5.23 17.71 15.15
C CYS A 17 5.48 16.31 14.57
N VAL A 18 6.61 15.68 14.92
CA VAL A 18 6.94 14.33 14.47
C VAL A 18 5.94 13.31 15.00
N PHE A 19 5.55 13.42 16.28
CA PHE A 19 4.57 12.53 16.89
C PHE A 19 3.20 12.64 16.21
N ILE A 20 2.73 13.85 15.92
CA ILE A 20 1.46 14.07 15.20
C ILE A 20 1.51 13.46 13.81
N VAL A 21 2.59 13.67 13.05
CA VAL A 21 2.74 13.07 11.71
C VAL A 21 2.78 11.54 11.79
N HIS A 22 3.49 10.98 12.78
CA HIS A 22 3.59 9.53 12.96
C HIS A 22 2.24 8.91 13.38
N VAL A 23 1.49 9.58 14.24
CA VAL A 23 0.14 9.15 14.66
C VAL A 23 -0.86 9.29 13.52
N ARG A 24 -0.79 10.36 12.72
CA ARG A 24 -1.63 10.53 11.53
C ARG A 24 -1.34 9.44 10.50
N LYS A 25 -0.07 9.19 10.19
CA LYS A 25 0.32 8.10 9.29
C LYS A 25 -0.21 6.75 9.77
N ARG A 26 -0.11 6.44 11.06
CA ARG A 26 -0.69 5.20 11.63
C ARG A 26 -2.21 5.17 11.59
N ARG A 27 -2.86 6.32 11.76
CA ARG A 27 -4.32 6.44 11.61
C ARG A 27 -4.76 6.23 10.17
N ASP A 28 -4.00 6.76 9.22
CA ASP A 28 -4.28 6.61 7.80
C ASP A 28 -4.04 5.15 7.38
N GLU A 29 -2.98 4.49 7.89
CA GLU A 29 -2.76 3.05 7.72
C GLU A 29 -3.88 2.21 8.37
N ALA A 30 -4.35 2.59 9.57
CA ALA A 30 -5.45 1.89 10.23
C ALA A 30 -6.80 2.08 9.52
N ALA A 31 -7.08 3.29 9.03
CA ALA A 31 -8.28 3.57 8.25
C ALA A 31 -8.25 2.85 6.90
N LEU A 32 -7.09 2.84 6.24
CA LEU A 32 -6.88 2.06 5.02
C LEU A 32 -7.08 0.56 5.28
N GLN A 33 -6.56 0.04 6.40
CA GLN A 33 -6.73 -1.37 6.75
C GLN A 33 -8.20 -1.71 7.06
N GLU A 34 -8.94 -0.80 7.69
CA GLU A 34 -10.38 -0.96 7.96
C GLU A 34 -11.21 -0.92 6.66
N GLU A 35 -10.89 -0.01 5.74
CA GLU A 35 -11.51 0.05 4.40
C GLU A 35 -11.20 -1.23 3.60
N VAL A 36 -9.95 -1.69 3.59
CA VAL A 36 -9.55 -2.93 2.93
C VAL A 36 -10.25 -4.14 3.55
N GLU A 37 -10.34 -4.24 4.88
CA GLU A 37 -11.02 -5.35 5.55
C GLU A 37 -12.53 -5.33 5.29
N GLN A 38 -13.13 -4.14 5.18
CA GLN A 38 -14.52 -3.99 4.82
C GLN A 38 -14.78 -4.43 3.37
N ASP A 39 -14.03 -3.89 2.42
CA ASP A 39 -14.13 -4.26 1.00
C ASP A 39 -13.89 -5.78 0.82
N PHE A 40 -12.92 -6.33 1.55
CA PHE A 40 -12.62 -7.75 1.55
C PHE A 40 -13.80 -8.62 2.06
N LYS A 41 -14.49 -8.20 3.13
CA LYS A 41 -15.68 -8.92 3.63
C LYS A 41 -16.90 -8.77 2.71
N GLU A 42 -16.97 -7.70 1.93
CA GLU A 42 -18.03 -7.50 0.95
C GLU A 42 -17.81 -8.32 -0.33
N GLU A 43 -16.55 -8.53 -0.71
CA GLU A 43 -16.16 -9.22 -1.95
C GLU A 43 -15.95 -10.74 -1.76
N PHE A 44 -15.41 -11.17 -0.62
CA PHE A 44 -15.09 -12.58 -0.36
C PHE A 44 -16.07 -13.23 0.64
N ALA A 45 -16.38 -14.51 0.41
CA ALA A 45 -17.27 -15.27 1.29
C ALA A 45 -16.62 -15.51 2.68
N CYS A 46 -17.04 -14.74 3.69
CA CYS A 46 -16.65 -14.92 5.09
C CYS A 46 -17.73 -15.63 5.92
N ASP A 47 -17.30 -16.35 6.95
CA ASP A 47 -18.19 -17.01 7.91
C ASP A 47 -18.71 -16.06 9.00
N GLU A 48 -19.57 -16.55 9.89
CA GLU A 48 -20.12 -15.76 11.00
C GLU A 48 -19.07 -15.29 12.03
N SER A 49 -17.88 -15.89 12.02
CA SER A 49 -16.70 -15.46 12.80
C SER A 49 -15.87 -14.37 12.10
N GLY A 50 -16.15 -14.10 10.82
CA GLY A 50 -15.36 -13.20 9.98
C GLY A 50 -14.07 -13.84 9.44
N GLU A 51 -13.95 -15.17 9.52
CA GLU A 51 -12.87 -15.92 8.85
C GLU A 51 -13.28 -16.25 7.41
N LEU A 52 -12.29 -16.40 6.53
CA LEU A 52 -12.51 -16.84 5.16
C LEU A 52 -13.08 -18.26 5.15
N THR A 53 -14.18 -18.42 4.43
CA THR A 53 -14.68 -19.75 4.09
C THR A 53 -13.74 -20.41 3.08
N GLU A 54 -13.87 -21.73 2.89
CA GLU A 54 -13.10 -22.47 1.88
C GLU A 54 -13.32 -21.91 0.46
N GLU A 55 -14.55 -21.49 0.15
CA GLU A 55 -14.93 -20.82 -1.11
C GLU A 55 -14.32 -19.42 -1.22
N GLY A 56 -14.42 -18.61 -0.16
CA GLY A 56 -13.81 -17.27 -0.17
C GLY A 56 -12.28 -17.29 -0.25
N MET A 57 -11.64 -18.33 0.29
CA MET A 57 -10.19 -18.53 0.17
C MET A 57 -9.78 -18.92 -1.25
N GLU A 58 -10.58 -19.72 -1.95
CA GLU A 58 -10.37 -20.06 -3.36
C GLU A 58 -10.51 -18.80 -4.23
N ASP A 59 -11.56 -18.00 -4.03
CA ASP A 59 -11.77 -16.72 -4.72
C ASP A 59 -10.61 -15.73 -4.49
N MET A 60 -10.08 -15.67 -3.25
CA MET A 60 -8.93 -14.83 -2.92
C MET A 60 -7.66 -15.29 -3.63
N LEU A 61 -7.44 -16.59 -3.76
CA LEU A 61 -6.28 -17.15 -4.45
C LEU A 61 -6.34 -16.90 -5.95
N ASP A 62 -7.52 -17.04 -6.56
CA ASP A 62 -7.74 -16.73 -7.98
C ASP A 62 -7.50 -15.23 -8.25
N TRP A 63 -8.00 -14.34 -7.40
CA TRP A 63 -7.75 -12.90 -7.50
C TRP A 63 -6.26 -12.54 -7.38
N LEU A 64 -5.51 -13.21 -6.50
CA LEU A 64 -4.06 -13.01 -6.36
C LEU A 64 -3.26 -13.53 -7.57
N ASP A 65 -3.67 -14.66 -8.16
CA ASP A 65 -3.04 -15.19 -9.38
C ASP A 65 -3.30 -14.28 -10.60
N GLU A 66 -4.49 -13.67 -10.64
CA GLU A 66 -4.85 -12.68 -11.66
C GLU A 66 -4.05 -11.36 -11.49
N GLN A 67 -3.72 -10.95 -10.27
CA GLN A 67 -2.79 -9.83 -10.04
C GLN A 67 -1.33 -10.17 -10.41
N ASP A 68 -0.79 -11.33 -10.03
CA ASP A 68 0.61 -11.70 -10.37
C ASP A 68 0.79 -11.82 -11.89
N SER A 69 -0.23 -12.34 -12.58
CA SER A 69 -0.25 -12.41 -14.03
C SER A 69 -0.43 -11.03 -14.70
N ALA A 70 -1.23 -10.14 -14.12
CA ALA A 70 -1.37 -8.75 -14.59
C ALA A 70 -0.09 -7.92 -14.39
N GLU A 71 0.56 -8.00 -13.22
CA GLU A 71 1.85 -7.34 -12.94
C GLU A 71 2.97 -7.88 -13.85
N ARG A 72 2.99 -9.20 -14.10
CA ARG A 72 3.88 -9.77 -15.12
C ARG A 72 3.58 -9.26 -16.52
N MET A 73 2.32 -9.00 -16.87
CA MET A 73 1.93 -8.56 -18.21
C MET A 73 2.23 -7.07 -18.43
N GLU A 74 1.96 -6.20 -17.45
CA GLU A 74 2.32 -4.76 -17.52
C GLU A 74 3.84 -4.54 -17.51
N GLY A 75 4.60 -5.37 -16.77
CA GLY A 75 6.07 -5.33 -16.79
C GLY A 75 6.69 -5.73 -18.15
N ILE A 76 5.93 -6.39 -19.04
CA ILE A 76 6.40 -6.77 -20.39
C ILE A 76 6.09 -5.65 -21.40
N GLU A 77 4.97 -4.92 -21.25
CA GLU A 77 4.65 -3.79 -22.13
C GLU A 77 5.63 -2.61 -21.99
N GLU A 78 6.20 -2.35 -20.81
CA GLU A 78 7.25 -1.32 -20.68
C GLU A 78 8.59 -1.71 -21.35
N VAL A 79 8.86 -3.00 -21.57
CA VAL A 79 10.12 -3.49 -22.16
C VAL A 79 10.04 -3.52 -23.70
N GLU A 80 8.86 -3.71 -24.29
CA GLU A 80 8.69 -3.86 -25.75
C GLU A 80 8.58 -2.51 -26.52
N GLY A 81 8.76 -1.37 -25.84
CA GLY A 81 8.78 -0.04 -26.46
C GLY A 81 10.15 0.46 -26.93
N SER A 82 11.26 -0.20 -26.57
CA SER A 82 12.62 0.32 -26.80
C SER A 82 13.40 -0.28 -27.98
N ASP A 83 12.91 -1.33 -28.64
CA ASP A 83 13.59 -1.91 -29.80
C ASP A 83 13.09 -1.30 -31.12
N LYS A 84 13.46 -0.04 -31.33
CA LYS A 84 13.43 0.58 -32.67
C LYS A 84 14.50 -0.11 -33.53
N PRO A 85 14.14 -0.78 -34.65
CA PRO A 85 15.15 -1.39 -35.51
C PRO A 85 15.93 -0.29 -36.22
N LEU A 86 17.16 -0.04 -35.78
CA LEU A 86 18.15 0.69 -36.57
C LEU A 86 18.61 -0.22 -37.72
N SER A 87 17.87 -0.18 -38.82
CA SER A 87 18.34 -0.63 -40.12
C SER A 87 19.65 0.09 -40.48
N PRO A 88 20.77 -0.60 -40.76
CA PRO A 88 21.93 0.04 -41.35
C PRO A 88 21.63 0.31 -42.84
N SER A 89 21.55 1.60 -43.21
CA SER A 89 21.60 2.04 -44.60
C SER A 89 22.84 1.46 -45.29
N SER A 90 22.64 0.80 -46.43
CA SER A 90 23.68 0.53 -47.43
C SER A 90 24.06 1.79 -48.20
#